data_AF-A0AAP0PQ41-F1
#
_entry.id   AF-A0AAP0PQ41-F1
#
_cell.length_a   1.000
_cell.length_b   1.000
_cell.length_c   1.000
_cell.angle_alpha   90.00
_cell.angle_beta   90.00
_cell.angle_gamma   90.00
#
_symmetry.space_group_name_H-M   'P 1'
#
loop_
_entity.id
_entity.type
_entity.pdbx_description
1 polymer ?
#
loop_
_entity_poly.entity_id
_entity_poly.type
_entity_poly.pdbx_seq_one_letter_code
_entity_poly.pdbx_strand_id
1 'polypeptide(L)'
;MFEGVTSLVEVGGGIGVIGRAIAEAFPHIKCHVLDRPQVVASCEGRENLEFVAGDMFQGIPSADAVLLKWILHDWNDEDCLKILKRCREAIVSKEKVGKVIIIDIVVDHKGANHDSTELQLMLDTVLMISLDGRERSEREWEKLFMESGFTSYKITPLGFRSVIELLFTQLFR
;
A
#
# COMPACT_ATOMS: atom_id res chain seq x y z
N MET A 1 -4.03 0.35 13.16
CA MET A 1 -3.42 0.85 11.90
C MET A 1 -2.77 2.22 12.08
N PHE A 2 -3.52 3.33 12.18
CA PHE A 2 -2.97 4.71 12.14
C PHE A 2 -2.50 5.32 13.47
N GLU A 3 -2.49 4.56 14.56
CA GLU A 3 -1.99 5.07 15.84
C GLU A 3 -0.53 5.54 15.72
N GLY A 4 -0.27 6.78 16.20
CA GLY A 4 1.05 7.42 16.20
C GLY A 4 1.51 8.01 14.86
N VAL A 5 0.72 7.85 13.79
CA VAL A 5 0.98 8.39 12.44
C VAL A 5 0.59 9.87 12.41
N THR A 6 1.46 10.73 11.89
CA THR A 6 1.18 12.16 11.70
C THR A 6 1.26 12.60 10.24
N SER A 7 1.87 11.76 9.38
CA SER A 7 1.91 11.94 7.94
C SER A 7 1.75 10.59 7.21
N LEU A 8 0.97 10.58 6.13
CA LEU A 8 0.70 9.41 5.32
C LEU A 8 0.81 9.75 3.84
N VAL A 9 1.36 8.82 3.05
CA VAL A 9 1.30 8.86 1.58
C VAL A 9 0.48 7.70 1.08
N GLU A 10 -0.60 7.98 0.35
CA GLU A 10 -1.32 6.98 -0.46
C GLU A 10 -0.68 6.95 -1.85
N VAL A 11 -0.09 5.81 -2.20
CA VAL A 11 0.57 5.60 -3.50
C VAL A 11 -0.42 5.00 -4.49
N GLY A 12 -0.50 5.58 -5.68
CA GLY A 12 -1.49 5.22 -6.69
C GLY A 12 -2.93 5.53 -6.26
N GLY A 13 -3.12 6.58 -5.46
CA GLY A 13 -4.43 6.91 -4.88
C GLY A 13 -5.42 7.55 -5.85
N GLY A 14 -5.04 7.74 -7.13
CA GLY A 14 -5.88 8.30 -8.16
C GLY A 14 -6.42 9.68 -7.82
N ILE A 15 -7.75 9.84 -7.89
CA ILE A 15 -8.45 11.08 -7.51
C ILE A 15 -8.62 11.26 -5.98
N GLY A 16 -7.94 10.43 -5.17
CA GLY A 16 -7.82 10.59 -3.72
C GLY A 16 -9.07 10.21 -2.93
N VAL A 17 -9.87 9.24 -3.38
CA VAL A 17 -11.07 8.80 -2.65
C VAL A 17 -10.71 8.33 -1.23
N ILE A 18 -9.67 7.52 -1.08
CA ILE A 18 -9.26 6.98 0.21
C ILE A 18 -8.49 8.03 1.01
N GLY A 19 -7.56 8.76 0.39
CA GLY A 19 -6.85 9.86 1.01
C GLY A 19 -7.81 10.87 1.66
N ARG A 20 -8.89 11.26 0.97
CA ARG A 20 -9.92 12.17 1.51
C ARG A 20 -10.64 11.55 2.71
N ALA A 21 -11.07 10.29 2.61
CA ALA A 21 -11.72 9.61 3.72
C ALA A 21 -10.80 9.49 4.96
N ILE A 22 -9.50 9.24 4.77
CA ILE A 22 -8.52 9.22 5.86
C ILE A 22 -8.34 10.63 6.45
N ALA A 23 -8.19 11.64 5.60
CA ALA A 23 -8.01 13.02 6.02
C ALA A 23 -9.20 13.54 6.86
N GLU A 24 -10.43 13.18 6.47
CA GLU A 24 -11.67 13.50 7.18
C GLU A 24 -11.79 12.73 8.52
N ALA A 25 -11.48 11.43 8.52
CA ALA A 25 -11.57 10.61 9.73
C ALA A 25 -10.46 10.91 10.75
N PHE A 26 -9.28 11.37 10.28
CA PHE A 26 -8.12 11.66 11.09
C PHE A 26 -7.52 13.04 10.74
N PRO A 27 -8.15 14.15 11.20
CA PRO A 27 -7.73 15.52 10.85
C PRO A 27 -6.30 15.90 11.26
N HIS A 28 -5.68 15.10 12.15
CA HIS A 28 -4.30 15.30 12.61
C HIS A 28 -3.26 14.67 11.68
N ILE A 29 -3.66 13.83 10.72
CA ILE A 29 -2.77 13.17 9.77
C ILE A 29 -2.69 14.03 8.51
N LYS A 30 -1.48 14.41 8.10
CA LYS A 30 -1.24 15.01 6.79
C LYS A 30 -1.18 13.93 5.73
N CYS A 31 -2.11 13.94 4.78
CA CYS A 31 -2.22 12.98 3.71
C CYS A 31 -1.66 13.54 2.41
N HIS A 32 -0.78 12.77 1.74
CA HIS A 32 -0.41 13.02 0.35
C HIS A 32 -0.96 11.89 -0.52
N VAL A 33 -1.61 12.24 -1.63
CA VAL A 33 -2.02 11.28 -2.65
C VAL A 33 -1.02 11.37 -3.80
N LEU A 34 -0.16 10.36 -3.95
CA LEU A 34 0.80 10.24 -5.04
C LEU A 34 0.18 9.48 -6.20
N ASP A 35 0.16 10.07 -7.38
CA ASP A 35 -0.15 9.37 -8.63
C ASP A 35 0.56 10.04 -9.82
N ARG A 36 0.40 9.47 -11.01
CA ARG A 36 0.99 9.98 -12.25
C ARG A 36 0.50 11.41 -12.54
N PRO A 37 1.33 12.28 -13.14
CA PRO A 37 0.97 13.68 -13.37
C PRO A 37 -0.39 13.89 -14.06
N GLN A 38 -0.69 13.09 -15.09
CA GLN A 38 -1.94 13.19 -15.82
C GLN A 38 -3.19 12.78 -15.01
N VAL A 39 -3.02 11.99 -13.94
CA VAL A 39 -4.13 11.54 -13.09
C VAL A 39 -4.53 12.62 -12.09
N VAL A 40 -3.53 13.30 -11.50
CA VAL A 40 -3.77 14.29 -10.44
C VAL A 40 -3.80 15.73 -10.95
N ALA A 41 -3.60 15.98 -12.25
CA ALA A 41 -3.52 17.32 -12.83
C ALA A 41 -4.72 18.24 -12.52
N SER A 42 -5.92 17.68 -12.39
CA SER A 42 -7.15 18.40 -12.05
C SER A 42 -7.61 18.20 -10.61
N CYS A 43 -6.81 17.51 -9.79
CA CYS A 43 -7.15 17.23 -8.41
C CYS A 43 -6.68 18.36 -7.50
N GLU A 44 -7.61 18.94 -6.75
CA GLU A 44 -7.30 19.93 -5.73
C GLU A 44 -7.29 19.29 -4.34
N GLY A 45 -6.22 19.58 -3.60
CA GLY A 45 -6.09 19.24 -2.19
C GLY A 45 -6.98 20.11 -1.32
N ARG A 46 -7.19 19.70 -0.07
CA ARG A 46 -7.97 20.44 0.91
C ARG A 46 -7.50 20.13 2.31
N GLU A 47 -7.37 21.18 3.13
CA GLU A 47 -7.03 21.08 4.56
C GLU A 47 -5.75 20.27 4.79
N ASN A 48 -5.86 19.04 5.29
CA ASN A 48 -4.74 18.13 5.57
C ASN A 48 -4.45 17.15 4.42
N LEU A 49 -5.00 17.36 3.22
CA LEU A 49 -4.77 16.54 2.04
C LEU A 49 -4.15 17.31 0.89
N GLU A 50 -3.07 16.77 0.33
CA GLU A 50 -2.36 17.29 -0.85
C GLU A 50 -2.22 16.21 -1.94
N PHE A 51 -2.23 16.62 -3.20
CA PHE A 51 -1.94 15.74 -4.34
C PHE A 51 -0.50 15.95 -4.81
N VAL A 52 0.19 14.85 -5.07
CA VAL A 52 1.58 14.84 -5.53
C VAL A 52 1.64 14.13 -6.89
N ALA A 53 2.06 14.86 -7.91
CA ALA A 53 2.34 14.29 -9.23
C ALA A 53 3.72 13.64 -9.24
N GLY A 54 3.81 12.35 -9.56
CA GLY A 54 5.08 11.64 -9.60
C GLY A 54 5.02 10.22 -10.13
N ASP A 55 6.16 9.53 -10.04
CA ASP A 55 6.30 8.12 -10.39
C ASP A 55 6.82 7.36 -9.16
N MET A 56 6.03 6.41 -8.66
CA MET A 56 6.35 5.62 -7.49
C MET A 56 7.63 4.77 -7.64
N PHE A 57 8.04 4.43 -8.88
CA PHE A 57 9.30 3.74 -9.14
C PHE A 57 10.51 4.66 -9.00
N GLN A 58 10.33 5.97 -9.20
CA GLN A 58 11.39 6.96 -9.04
C GLN A 58 11.52 7.39 -7.58
N GLY A 59 10.40 7.73 -6.94
CA GLY A 59 10.40 8.17 -5.55
C GLY A 59 9.00 8.35 -4.96
N ILE A 60 8.91 8.17 -3.65
CA ILE A 60 7.70 8.35 -2.87
C ILE A 60 7.98 9.44 -1.83
N PRO A 61 7.09 10.44 -1.66
CA PRO A 61 7.27 11.49 -0.65
C PRO A 61 7.46 10.92 0.75
N SER A 62 8.22 11.63 1.57
CA SER A 62 8.51 11.23 2.93
C SER A 62 7.28 11.27 3.85
N ALA A 63 7.06 10.20 4.64
CA ALA A 63 5.93 10.10 5.57
C ALA A 63 6.20 9.15 6.75
N ASP A 64 5.32 9.15 7.75
CA ASP A 64 5.33 8.14 8.84
C ASP A 64 4.73 6.80 8.38
N ALA A 65 3.83 6.85 7.39
CA ALA A 65 3.20 5.67 6.81
C ALA A 65 3.03 5.79 5.29
N VAL A 66 3.13 4.65 4.60
CA VAL A 66 2.80 4.52 3.18
C VAL A 66 1.63 3.54 3.04
N LEU A 67 0.61 3.91 2.26
CA LEU A 67 -0.55 3.08 1.94
C LEU A 67 -0.51 2.68 0.46
N LEU A 68 -0.64 1.38 0.21
CA LEU A 68 -0.76 0.75 -1.11
C LEU A 68 -2.08 -0.03 -1.14
N LYS A 69 -3.13 0.53 -1.75
CA LYS A 69 -4.41 -0.17 -1.89
C LYS A 69 -4.61 -0.54 -3.36
N TRP A 70 -4.71 -1.84 -3.66
CA TRP A 70 -4.86 -2.32 -5.04
C TRP A 70 -3.77 -1.78 -5.95
N ILE A 71 -2.52 -1.95 -5.52
CA ILE A 71 -1.35 -1.51 -6.27
C ILE A 71 -0.53 -2.72 -6.63
N LEU A 72 -0.07 -3.47 -5.63
CA LEU A 72 0.94 -4.51 -5.83
C LEU A 72 0.40 -5.72 -6.59
N HIS A 73 -0.92 -5.94 -6.63
CA HIS A 73 -1.51 -6.99 -7.44
C HIS A 73 -1.41 -6.74 -8.96
N ASP A 74 -1.20 -5.49 -9.40
CA ASP A 74 -1.07 -5.12 -10.82
C ASP A 74 0.32 -5.42 -11.39
N TRP A 75 1.29 -5.74 -10.53
CA TRP A 75 2.70 -5.83 -10.88
C TRP A 75 3.27 -7.23 -10.65
N ASN A 76 4.25 -7.59 -11.46
CA ASN A 76 5.10 -8.75 -11.25
C ASN A 76 5.96 -8.59 -9.97
N ASP A 77 6.60 -9.68 -9.54
CA ASP A 77 7.38 -9.69 -8.30
C ASP A 77 8.59 -8.73 -8.34
N GLU A 78 9.27 -8.58 -9.49
CA GLU A 78 10.42 -7.68 -9.63
C GLU A 78 10.03 -6.21 -9.41
N ASP A 79 8.89 -5.80 -9.96
CA ASP A 79 8.36 -4.45 -9.82
C ASP A 79 7.77 -4.22 -8.41
N CYS A 80 7.09 -5.20 -7.83
CA CYS A 80 6.70 -5.17 -6.42
C CYS A 80 7.89 -4.94 -5.49
N LEU A 81 9.02 -5.62 -5.72
CA LEU A 81 10.24 -5.41 -4.93
C LEU A 81 10.78 -3.99 -5.05
N LYS A 82 10.73 -3.38 -6.26
CA LYS A 82 11.14 -1.98 -6.46
C LYS A 82 10.22 -1.04 -5.69
N ILE A 83 8.90 -1.20 -5.81
CA ILE A 83 7.89 -0.37 -5.12
C ILE A 83 8.07 -0.48 -3.60
N LEU A 84 8.18 -1.70 -3.06
CA LEU A 84 8.34 -1.94 -1.63
C LEU A 84 9.63 -1.29 -1.08
N LYS A 85 10.73 -1.34 -1.84
CA LYS A 85 11.99 -0.64 -1.48
C LYS A 85 11.81 0.89 -1.45
N ARG A 86 11.13 1.47 -2.43
CA ARG A 86 10.78 2.91 -2.44
C ARG A 86 9.90 3.29 -1.25
N CYS A 87 8.92 2.45 -0.89
CA CYS A 87 8.06 2.66 0.27
C CYS A 87 8.88 2.68 1.56
N ARG A 88 9.83 1.75 1.71
CA ARG A 88 10.73 1.71 2.85
C ARG A 88 11.61 2.95 2.95
N GLU A 89 12.14 3.44 1.83
CA GLU A 89 12.97 4.65 1.76
C GLU A 89 12.17 5.92 2.11
N ALA A 90 10.89 5.96 1.78
CA ALA A 90 10.00 7.08 2.08
C ALA A 90 9.68 7.25 3.58
N ILE A 91 9.91 6.22 4.39
CA ILE A 91 9.67 6.29 5.83
C ILE A 91 10.87 6.98 6.50
N VAL A 92 10.66 8.20 7.01
CA VAL A 92 11.76 9.06 7.52
C VAL A 92 12.00 8.93 9.03
N SER A 93 11.03 8.43 9.79
CA SER A 93 11.14 8.42 11.24
C SER A 93 12.18 7.43 11.74
N LYS A 94 13.19 7.97 12.44
CA LYS A 94 14.28 7.20 13.07
C LYS A 94 13.93 6.70 14.47
N GLU A 95 12.93 7.32 15.10
CA GLU A 95 12.56 7.07 16.51
C GLU A 95 11.24 6.30 16.64
N LYS A 96 10.45 6.18 15.56
CA LYS A 96 9.20 5.43 15.53
C LYS A 96 9.28 4.30 14.51
N VAL A 97 8.57 3.20 14.79
CA VAL A 97 8.36 2.13 13.83
C VAL A 97 7.46 2.68 12.71
N GLY A 98 8.07 3.03 11.58
CA GLY A 98 7.31 3.41 10.41
C GLY A 98 6.60 2.22 9.78
N LYS A 99 5.51 2.49 9.05
CA LYS A 99 4.56 1.45 8.62
C LYS A 99 4.33 1.52 7.12
N VAL A 100 4.44 0.39 6.44
CA VAL A 100 3.87 0.23 5.11
C VAL A 100 2.60 -0.61 5.25
N ILE A 101 1.49 -0.08 4.74
CA ILE A 101 0.16 -0.68 4.83
C ILE A 101 -0.23 -1.08 3.42
N ILE A 102 -0.54 -2.35 3.21
CA ILE A 102 -1.02 -2.88 1.93
C ILE A 102 -2.46 -3.35 2.12
N ILE A 103 -3.33 -3.02 1.18
CA ILE A 103 -4.69 -3.54 1.10
C ILE A 103 -4.85 -4.24 -0.24
N ASP A 104 -4.67 -5.56 -0.21
CA ASP A 104 -4.75 -6.45 -1.37
C ASP A 104 -5.29 -7.83 -0.95
N ILE A 105 -5.50 -8.74 -1.91
CA ILE A 105 -5.96 -10.09 -1.61
C ILE A 105 -4.78 -10.94 -1.13
N VAL A 106 -5.07 -11.80 -0.15
CA VAL A 106 -4.18 -12.89 0.26
C VAL A 106 -4.94 -14.18 -0.03
N VAL A 107 -4.48 -14.94 -1.02
CA VAL A 107 -5.12 -16.18 -1.47
C VAL A 107 -5.08 -17.21 -0.34
N ASP A 108 -6.19 -17.93 -0.16
CA ASP A 108 -6.37 -19.02 0.81
C ASP A 108 -6.09 -18.63 2.27
N HIS A 109 -6.30 -17.36 2.63
CA HIS A 109 -6.11 -16.94 4.00
C HIS A 109 -7.12 -17.61 4.94
N LYS A 110 -6.63 -18.13 6.08
CA LYS A 110 -7.42 -18.87 7.06
C LYS A 110 -8.56 -17.98 7.59
N GLY A 111 -9.81 -18.36 7.30
CA GLY A 111 -11.01 -17.62 7.70
C GLY A 111 -11.82 -17.03 6.55
N ALA A 112 -11.39 -17.22 5.30
CA ALA A 112 -12.21 -16.94 4.11
C ALA A 112 -13.44 -17.86 4.07
N ASN A 113 -14.65 -17.30 3.95
CA ASN A 113 -15.86 -18.06 3.66
C ASN A 113 -15.89 -18.41 2.16
N HIS A 114 -16.57 -19.49 1.78
CA HIS A 114 -16.59 -20.01 0.40
C HIS A 114 -16.89 -18.94 -0.67
N ASP A 115 -17.85 -18.04 -0.40
CA ASP A 115 -18.24 -16.95 -1.32
C ASP A 115 -17.11 -15.93 -1.55
N SER A 116 -16.21 -15.75 -0.58
CA SER A 116 -15.06 -14.85 -0.72
C SER A 116 -13.95 -15.45 -1.59
N THR A 117 -13.81 -16.77 -1.60
CA THR A 117 -12.83 -17.49 -2.43
C THR A 117 -13.21 -17.44 -3.91
N GLU A 118 -14.49 -17.58 -4.25
CA GLU A 118 -14.97 -17.49 -5.65
C GLU A 118 -14.74 -16.09 -6.24
N LEU A 119 -15.02 -15.03 -5.46
CA LEU A 119 -14.78 -13.65 -5.88
C LEU A 119 -13.27 -13.37 -6.07
N GLN A 120 -12.42 -13.88 -5.19
CA GLN A 120 -10.96 -13.75 -5.30
C GLN A 120 -10.44 -14.40 -6.59
N LEU A 121 -10.88 -15.62 -6.91
CA LEU A 121 -10.49 -16.31 -8.14
C LEU A 121 -11.00 -15.61 -9.40
N MET A 122 -12.20 -15.03 -9.35
CA MET A 122 -12.73 -14.25 -10.47
C MET A 122 -11.91 -12.98 -10.70
N LEU A 123 -11.50 -12.28 -9.63
CA LEU A 123 -10.64 -11.09 -9.72
C LEU A 123 -9.24 -11.44 -10.24
N ASP A 124 -8.64 -12.53 -9.76
CA ASP A 124 -7.34 -13.02 -10.24
C ASP A 124 -7.38 -13.32 -11.75
N THR A 125 -8.46 -13.93 -12.23
CA THR A 125 -8.67 -14.15 -13.68
C THR A 125 -8.74 -12.84 -14.46
N VAL A 126 -9.40 -11.80 -13.92
CA VAL A 126 -9.47 -10.48 -14.57
C VAL A 126 -8.10 -9.80 -14.61
N LEU A 127 -7.32 -9.90 -13.53
CA LEU A 127 -5.96 -9.35 -13.45
C LEU A 127 -5.03 -10.03 -14.44
N MET A 128 -5.01 -11.37 -14.50
CA MET A 128 -4.20 -12.12 -15.46
C MET A 128 -4.50 -11.78 -16.94
N ILE A 129 -5.75 -11.42 -17.24
CA ILE A 129 -6.15 -11.05 -18.62
C ILE A 129 -5.75 -9.61 -18.96
N SER A 130 -5.72 -8.72 -17.98
CA SER A 130 -5.63 -7.28 -18.20
C SER A 130 -4.26 -6.68 -17.90
N LEU A 131 -3.47 -7.34 -17.06
CA LEU A 131 -2.20 -6.87 -16.51
C LEU A 131 -1.22 -8.05 -16.34
N ASP A 132 0.07 -7.76 -16.19
CA ASP A 132 1.08 -8.77 -15.81
C ASP A 132 1.09 -9.02 -14.29
N GLY A 133 -0.07 -8.79 -13.68
CA GLY A 133 -0.36 -8.83 -12.26
C GLY A 133 -0.86 -10.20 -11.81
N ARG A 134 -0.89 -10.41 -10.50
CA ARG A 134 -1.30 -11.68 -9.90
C ARG A 134 -1.74 -11.48 -8.46
N GLU A 135 -2.74 -12.25 -8.04
CA GLU A 135 -3.00 -12.43 -6.62
C GLU A 135 -1.94 -13.36 -6.01
N ARG A 136 -1.66 -13.15 -4.71
CA ARG A 136 -0.56 -13.82 -4.01
C ARG A 136 -1.04 -14.53 -2.77
N SER A 137 -0.52 -15.73 -2.55
CA SER A 137 -0.66 -16.43 -1.28
C SER A 137 0.14 -15.73 -0.17
N GLU A 138 -0.15 -16.05 1.09
CA GLU A 138 0.61 -15.50 2.22
C GLU A 138 2.12 -15.77 2.11
N ARG A 139 2.53 -16.95 1.62
CA ARG A 139 3.95 -17.31 1.45
C ARG A 139 4.65 -16.45 0.40
N GLU A 140 3.95 -16.07 -0.65
CA GLU A 140 4.50 -15.25 -1.74
C GLU A 140 4.60 -13.78 -1.30
N TRP A 141 3.59 -13.30 -0.57
CA TRP A 141 3.67 -12.02 0.12
C TRP A 141 4.85 -11.96 1.09
N GLU A 142 5.00 -12.96 1.96
CA GLU A 142 6.13 -13.07 2.91
C GLU A 142 7.47 -12.99 2.18
N LYS A 143 7.65 -13.74 1.08
CA LYS A 143 8.87 -13.69 0.27
C LYS A 143 9.19 -12.27 -0.20
N LEU A 144 8.21 -11.55 -0.76
CA LEU A 144 8.39 -10.16 -1.21
C LEU A 144 8.79 -9.22 -0.06
N PHE A 145 8.18 -9.37 1.11
CA PHE A 145 8.47 -8.52 2.27
C PHE A 145 9.90 -8.75 2.78
N MET A 146 10.33 -10.01 2.86
CA MET A 146 11.68 -10.35 3.32
C MET A 146 12.75 -9.90 2.32
N GLU A 147 12.53 -10.09 1.01
CA GLU A 147 13.46 -9.67 -0.04
C GLU A 147 13.54 -8.13 -0.21
N SER A 148 12.49 -7.40 0.17
CA SER A 148 12.50 -5.93 0.28
C SER A 148 13.03 -5.42 1.63
N GLY A 149 13.40 -6.34 2.53
CA GLY A 149 14.12 -6.09 3.77
C GLY A 149 13.25 -5.67 4.96
N PHE A 150 11.94 -5.89 4.90
CA PHE A 150 11.09 -5.79 6.09
C PHE A 150 11.40 -6.95 7.05
N THR A 151 11.18 -6.74 8.35
CA THR A 151 11.56 -7.72 9.38
C THR A 151 10.39 -8.51 9.93
N SER A 152 9.18 -7.96 9.85
CA SER A 152 7.96 -8.64 10.25
C SER A 152 6.76 -8.04 9.54
N TYR A 153 5.67 -8.81 9.50
CA TYR A 153 4.41 -8.38 8.94
C TYR A 153 3.24 -8.93 9.77
N LYS A 154 2.09 -8.29 9.64
CA LYS A 154 0.82 -8.76 10.21
C LYS A 154 -0.26 -8.71 9.14
N ILE A 155 -0.96 -9.82 8.92
CA ILE A 155 -2.11 -9.91 8.02
C ILE A 155 -3.40 -9.91 8.86
N THR A 156 -4.34 -9.06 8.50
CA THR A 156 -5.68 -9.00 9.11
C THR A 156 -6.74 -9.11 8.01
N PRO A 157 -7.68 -10.07 8.08
CA PRO A 157 -8.75 -10.20 7.10
C PRO A 157 -9.62 -8.92 7.00
N LEU A 158 -10.03 -8.56 5.79
CA LEU A 158 -10.92 -7.43 5.48
C LEU A 158 -11.88 -7.79 4.32
N GLY A 159 -12.96 -8.50 4.65
CA GLY A 159 -13.87 -9.07 3.64
C GLY A 159 -13.12 -10.09 2.78
N PHE A 160 -13.18 -9.94 1.46
CA PHE A 160 -12.39 -10.76 0.52
C PHE A 160 -10.94 -10.28 0.35
N ARG A 161 -10.56 -9.17 0.98
CA ARG A 161 -9.20 -8.61 0.96
C ARG A 161 -8.53 -8.83 2.31
N SER A 162 -7.30 -8.40 2.43
CA SER A 162 -6.55 -8.34 3.67
C SER A 162 -5.92 -6.96 3.84
N VAL A 163 -5.75 -6.56 5.09
CA VAL A 163 -4.82 -5.48 5.47
C VAL A 163 -3.52 -6.14 5.91
N ILE A 164 -2.42 -5.77 5.27
CA ILE A 164 -1.07 -6.23 5.58
C ILE A 164 -0.29 -5.04 6.12
N GLU A 165 0.13 -5.12 7.38
CA GLU A 165 0.99 -4.12 8.02
C GLU A 165 2.43 -4.64 8.02
N LEU A 166 3.34 -3.98 7.30
CA LEU A 166 4.76 -4.27 7.31
C LEU A 166 5.47 -3.41 8.34
N LEU A 167 6.33 -4.05 9.14
CA LEU A 167 7.07 -3.42 10.22
C LEU A 167 8.57 -3.61 9.99
N PHE A 168 9.33 -2.55 10.25
CA PHE A 168 10.78 -2.57 10.20
C PHE A 168 11.37 -1.49 11.09
N THR A 169 12.61 -1.73 11.51
CA THR A 169 13.46 -0.73 12.16
C THR A 169 14.55 -0.30 11.17
N GLN A 170 14.76 1.01 10.99
CA GLN A 170 15.95 1.50 10.32
C GLN A 170 17.16 1.22 11.23
N LEU A 171 17.91 0.17 10.91
CA LEU A 171 19.22 -0.09 11.52
C LEU A 171 20.23 0.92 10.98
N PHE A 172 21.02 1.53 11.86
CA PHE A 172 22.07 2.48 11.54
C PHE A 172 23.02 1.91 10.46
N ARG A 173 23.26 2.70 9.40
CA ARG A 173 24.47 2.61 8.57
C ARG A 173 25.19 3.94 8.65
#